data_AF-A0A7S1L9V5-F1
#
_entry.id   AF-A0A7S1L9V5-F1
#
_cell.length_a   1.000
_cell.length_b   1.000
_cell.length_c   1.000
_cell.angle_alpha   90.00
_cell.angle_beta   90.00
_cell.angle_gamma   90.00
#
_symmetry.space_group_name_H-M   'P 1'
#
loop_
_entity.id
_entity.type
_entity.pdbx_description
1 polymer ?
#
loop_
_entity_poly.entity_id
_entity_poly.type
_entity_poly.pdbx_seq_one_letter_code
_entity_poly.pdbx_strand_id
1 'polypeptide(L)'
;VTVSVLYCLRGKPFLWFSPPVRPTSPENMLRRVVPTAVVPAAWRAAPFASKLCVSDVFDKAPDAFVRRHIGPKYSEAKAMLAAVDPELKTVDELMDKVVPKNIRRESWPEAEALTETEALSNLRRLMMRNKLRKSFIGQGYYDVILPPAIQRNVLENPGWYTPYTPYQAEISQGRLESLLNYQTAVTELTGMELANASLLDEATAAAEAVSASIGIQAQRRQKNRTKIFVDRRCFAASIEMIRSRIGDTNRAEIVVGDLASECDPADPKLAAIVVQTPDRNGAIRDFSELFAAAAKNGVISCCATELLTCTTLKPPGEMGADFVFGNGQRLGIPLGFGGPHPAFFACKEAHKRFLPGRIIGVSIDSKGRRALRMALQTREQHIKRANATSNICTAQALLANMAAFY
;
A
#
# COMPACT_ATOMS: atom_id res chain seq x y z
N VAL A 1 -8.54 7.66 -5.16
CA VAL A 1 -8.81 6.32 -5.74
C VAL A 1 -7.51 5.80 -6.31
N THR A 2 -6.77 5.05 -5.50
CA THR A 2 -5.51 4.42 -5.92
C THR A 2 -5.89 3.02 -6.43
N VAL A 3 -5.97 2.86 -7.75
CA VAL A 3 -6.20 1.55 -8.36
C VAL A 3 -4.84 0.85 -8.42
N SER A 4 -4.66 -0.14 -7.54
CA SER A 4 -3.53 -1.07 -7.63
C SER A 4 -3.67 -1.91 -8.90
N VAL A 5 -2.81 -1.67 -9.87
CA VAL A 5 -2.75 -2.47 -11.11
C VAL A 5 -2.00 -3.76 -10.81
N LEU A 6 -2.74 -4.86 -10.68
CA LEU A 6 -2.18 -6.21 -10.64
C LEU A 6 -1.89 -6.65 -12.09
N TYR A 7 -0.62 -6.81 -12.45
CA TYR A 7 -0.25 -7.45 -13.72
C TYR A 7 -0.41 -8.96 -13.58
N CYS A 8 -1.37 -9.55 -14.31
CA CYS A 8 -1.49 -11.00 -14.46
C CYS A 8 -1.08 -11.37 -15.89
N LEU A 9 0.13 -11.91 -16.06
CA LEU A 9 0.58 -12.50 -17.32
C LEU A 9 0.47 -14.03 -17.23
N ARG A 10 -0.28 -14.57 -18.20
CA ARG A 10 -0.42 -15.97 -18.64
C ARG A 10 -1.51 -16.81 -17.95
N GLY A 11 -2.57 -17.03 -18.74
CA GLY A 11 -3.75 -17.81 -18.41
C GLY A 11 -3.51 -19.28 -18.09
N LYS A 12 -4.28 -19.75 -17.11
CA LYS A 12 -5.12 -20.96 -17.12
C LYS A 12 -6.10 -20.82 -15.93
N PRO A 13 -7.38 -21.20 -16.06
CA PRO A 13 -8.35 -21.03 -14.98
C PRO A 13 -8.10 -22.07 -13.89
N PHE A 14 -7.77 -21.63 -12.67
CA PHE A 14 -7.84 -22.45 -11.47
C PHE A 14 -9.16 -22.15 -10.75
N LEU A 15 -10.10 -23.10 -10.85
CA LEU A 15 -11.30 -23.17 -10.01
C LEU A 15 -10.88 -23.61 -8.60
N TRP A 16 -11.02 -22.73 -7.62
CA TRP A 16 -10.97 -23.13 -6.21
C TRP A 16 -12.34 -23.70 -5.79
N PHE A 17 -12.41 -25.02 -5.66
CA PHE A 17 -13.46 -25.71 -4.93
C PHE A 17 -13.18 -25.59 -3.43
N SER A 18 -14.14 -25.03 -2.67
CA SER A 18 -14.26 -25.32 -1.23
C SER A 18 -15.08 -26.61 -1.05
N PRO A 19 -14.79 -27.47 -0.06
CA PRO A 19 -15.55 -28.70 0.15
C PRO A 19 -16.95 -28.37 0.70
N PRO A 20 -18.03 -29.00 0.20
CA PRO A 20 -19.37 -28.74 0.68
C PRO A 20 -19.67 -29.53 1.96
N VAL A 21 -20.13 -28.82 2.99
CA VAL A 21 -20.97 -29.40 4.04
C VAL A 21 -22.34 -29.70 3.42
N ARG A 22 -22.76 -30.97 3.41
CA ARG A 22 -24.09 -31.39 2.93
C ARG A 22 -25.18 -30.98 3.92
N PRO A 23 -26.32 -30.50 3.42
CA PRO A 23 -27.62 -30.87 3.97
C PRO A 23 -28.44 -31.64 2.94
N THR A 24 -29.23 -32.57 3.46
CA THR A 24 -30.09 -33.53 2.79
C THR A 24 -31.38 -32.92 2.23
N SER A 25 -31.83 -33.49 1.11
CA SER A 25 -33.19 -33.49 0.50
C SER A 25 -33.65 -32.25 -0.32
N PRO A 26 -34.23 -32.47 -1.53
CA PRO A 26 -34.89 -31.44 -2.32
C PRO A 26 -36.43 -31.59 -2.24
N GLU A 27 -37.17 -30.53 -1.90
CA GLU A 27 -38.57 -30.37 -2.31
C GLU A 27 -39.07 -28.93 -2.08
N ASN A 28 -39.70 -28.38 -3.11
CA ASN A 28 -40.72 -27.32 -3.11
C ASN A 28 -40.47 -26.01 -2.32
N MET A 29 -40.23 -24.90 -3.03
CA MET A 29 -40.97 -23.64 -2.77
C MET A 29 -41.03 -22.72 -4.01
N LEU A 30 -42.21 -22.77 -4.64
CA LEU A 30 -43.06 -21.63 -5.01
C LEU A 30 -42.51 -20.51 -5.91
N ARG A 31 -43.00 -20.58 -7.15
CA ARG A 31 -43.26 -19.49 -8.09
C ARG A 31 -43.91 -18.27 -7.41
N ARG A 32 -43.34 -17.08 -7.63
CA ARG A 32 -44.11 -15.83 -7.74
C ARG A 32 -43.64 -15.06 -8.96
N VAL A 33 -44.52 -15.07 -9.96
CA VAL A 33 -44.49 -14.25 -11.17
C VAL A 33 -45.21 -12.94 -10.85
N VAL A 34 -44.59 -11.79 -11.12
CA VAL A 34 -45.21 -10.45 -11.17
C VAL A 34 -44.48 -9.68 -12.29
N PRO A 35 -45.18 -8.89 -13.12
CA PRO A 35 -45.00 -8.90 -14.58
C PRO A 35 -43.90 -7.98 -15.14
N THR A 36 -43.38 -8.41 -16.29
CA THR A 36 -42.63 -7.61 -17.26
C THR A 36 -43.47 -6.41 -17.72
N ALA A 37 -43.08 -5.22 -17.26
CA ALA A 37 -43.51 -3.97 -17.88
C ALA A 37 -42.85 -3.83 -19.26
N VAL A 38 -43.66 -3.42 -20.22
CA VAL A 38 -43.38 -3.28 -21.64
C VAL A 38 -42.20 -2.35 -21.89
N VAL A 39 -41.18 -2.85 -22.59
CA VAL A 39 -40.10 -2.05 -23.17
C VAL A 39 -40.61 -1.42 -24.47
N PRO A 40 -40.60 -0.08 -24.64
CA PRO A 40 -40.95 0.50 -25.93
C PRO A 40 -39.90 0.15 -26.99
N ALA A 41 -40.37 -0.48 -28.06
CA ALA A 41 -39.62 -0.71 -29.27
C ALA A 41 -39.33 0.62 -29.99
N ALA A 42 -38.14 1.16 -29.77
CA ALA A 42 -37.59 2.24 -30.60
C ALA A 42 -36.06 2.11 -30.70
N TRP A 43 -35.59 0.94 -31.15
CA TRP A 43 -34.24 0.77 -31.68
C TRP A 43 -34.34 0.73 -33.20
N ARG A 44 -34.49 1.91 -33.83
CA ARG A 44 -34.12 2.05 -35.25
C ARG A 44 -32.66 2.46 -35.28
N ALA A 45 -31.84 1.56 -35.82
CA ALA A 45 -30.45 1.80 -36.13
C ALA A 45 -30.30 3.05 -36.99
N ALA A 46 -29.58 4.05 -36.48
CA ALA A 46 -28.95 5.06 -37.30
C ALA A 46 -27.50 4.61 -37.57
N PRO A 47 -27.00 4.67 -38.81
CA PRO A 47 -25.62 4.31 -39.11
C PRO A 47 -24.68 5.35 -38.48
N PHE A 48 -23.94 4.95 -37.46
CA PHE A 48 -22.98 5.81 -36.77
C PHE A 48 -21.68 5.88 -37.59
N ALA A 49 -21.67 6.73 -38.61
CA ALA A 49 -20.44 7.25 -39.18
C ALA A 49 -20.22 8.65 -38.59
N SER A 50 -19.68 8.75 -37.38
CA SER A 50 -19.18 10.01 -36.85
C SER A 50 -17.69 9.88 -36.57
N LYS A 51 -16.90 10.50 -37.45
CA LYS A 51 -15.56 11.00 -37.08
C LYS A 51 -15.79 11.89 -35.86
N LEU A 52 -15.20 11.55 -34.71
CA LEU A 52 -15.27 12.37 -33.51
C LEU A 52 -14.70 13.76 -33.85
N CYS A 53 -15.58 14.75 -33.97
CA CYS A 53 -15.14 16.12 -34.12
C CYS A 53 -14.70 16.61 -32.73
N VAL A 54 -13.71 17.50 -32.67
CA VAL A 54 -13.26 18.09 -31.41
C VAL A 54 -14.42 18.79 -30.67
N SER A 55 -15.52 19.14 -31.35
CA SER A 55 -16.78 19.65 -30.75
C SER A 55 -17.54 18.62 -29.90
N ASP A 56 -17.52 17.34 -30.26
CA ASP A 56 -18.35 16.29 -29.63
C ASP A 56 -17.93 16.00 -28.16
N VAL A 57 -16.70 16.38 -27.82
CA VAL A 57 -16.18 16.33 -26.44
C VAL A 57 -16.80 17.44 -25.57
N PHE A 58 -17.22 18.55 -26.18
CA PHE A 58 -17.67 19.77 -25.49
C PHE A 58 -19.20 20.00 -25.57
N ASP A 59 -19.92 19.29 -26.44
CA ASP A 59 -21.39 19.33 -26.56
C ASP A 59 -22.13 18.48 -25.52
N LYS A 60 -21.44 18.03 -24.46
CA LYS A 60 -22.02 17.27 -23.34
C LYS A 60 -22.69 18.19 -22.31
N ALA A 61 -23.56 17.61 -21.48
CA ALA A 61 -24.26 18.29 -20.39
C ALA A 61 -23.34 19.24 -19.59
N PRO A 62 -23.84 20.38 -19.07
CA PRO A 62 -23.01 21.38 -18.37
C PRO A 62 -22.19 20.82 -17.20
N ASP A 63 -22.64 19.73 -16.58
CA ASP A 63 -22.00 18.99 -15.48
C ASP A 63 -21.23 17.74 -15.94
N ALA A 64 -20.92 17.63 -17.23
CA ALA A 64 -20.06 16.57 -17.76
C ALA A 64 -18.63 16.71 -17.19
N PHE A 65 -18.20 15.70 -16.45
CA PHE A 65 -16.92 15.69 -15.74
C PHE A 65 -15.71 15.94 -16.64
N VAL A 66 -15.74 15.48 -17.88
CA VAL A 66 -14.65 15.64 -18.86
C VAL A 66 -14.26 17.11 -19.06
N ARG A 67 -15.23 18.04 -18.97
CA ARG A 67 -15.00 19.49 -19.11
C ARG A 67 -14.29 20.12 -17.91
N ARG A 68 -14.28 19.44 -16.77
CA ARG A 68 -13.58 19.85 -15.54
C ARG A 68 -12.23 19.15 -15.42
N HIS A 69 -12.15 17.93 -15.92
CA HIS A 69 -10.95 17.11 -15.84
C HIS A 69 -9.89 17.47 -16.89
N ILE A 70 -10.31 17.67 -18.14
CA ILE A 70 -9.40 18.07 -19.23
C ILE A 70 -9.25 19.59 -19.22
N GLY A 71 -8.03 20.07 -18.99
CA GLY A 71 -7.72 21.50 -18.92
C GLY A 71 -7.94 22.25 -20.25
N PRO A 72 -7.32 21.81 -21.36
CA PRO A 72 -7.42 22.51 -22.64
C PRO A 72 -8.86 22.57 -23.19
N LYS A 73 -9.29 23.78 -23.55
CA LYS A 73 -10.53 24.02 -24.29
C LYS A 73 -10.35 23.73 -25.78
N TYR A 74 -11.45 23.64 -26.53
CA TYR A 74 -11.44 23.47 -27.99
C TYR A 74 -10.47 24.43 -28.71
N SER A 75 -10.56 25.73 -28.42
CA SER A 75 -9.73 26.76 -29.06
C SER A 75 -8.24 26.60 -28.75
N GLU A 76 -7.94 26.20 -27.51
CA GLU A 76 -6.58 25.95 -27.04
C GLU A 76 -6.02 24.68 -27.69
N ALA A 77 -6.80 23.59 -27.73
CA ALA A 77 -6.44 22.36 -28.41
C ALA A 77 -6.16 22.59 -29.90
N LYS A 78 -6.97 23.41 -30.59
CA LYS A 78 -6.74 23.80 -31.98
C LYS A 78 -5.42 24.58 -32.15
N ALA A 79 -5.15 25.54 -31.27
CA ALA A 79 -3.89 26.29 -31.29
C ALA A 79 -2.68 25.38 -31.02
N MET A 80 -2.81 24.42 -30.09
CA MET A 80 -1.78 23.43 -29.78
C MET A 80 -1.50 22.50 -30.97
N LEU A 81 -2.54 22.02 -31.67
CA LEU A 81 -2.37 21.20 -32.87
C LEU A 81 -1.58 21.94 -33.96
N ALA A 82 -1.96 23.19 -34.25
CA ALA A 82 -1.28 24.02 -35.22
C ALA A 82 0.18 24.32 -34.83
N ALA A 83 0.49 24.41 -33.53
CA ALA A 83 1.84 24.61 -33.03
C ALA A 83 2.72 23.35 -33.15
N VAL A 84 2.12 22.16 -33.03
CA VAL A 84 2.81 20.87 -33.21
C VAL A 84 3.10 20.63 -34.69
N ASP A 85 2.08 20.80 -35.53
CA ASP A 85 2.18 20.63 -36.98
C ASP A 85 1.00 21.40 -37.64
N PRO A 86 1.28 22.42 -38.48
CA PRO A 86 0.24 23.23 -39.13
C PRO A 86 -0.76 22.44 -39.98
N GLU A 87 -0.40 21.22 -40.41
CA GLU A 87 -1.29 20.36 -41.20
C GLU A 87 -2.33 19.62 -40.33
N LEU A 88 -2.09 19.51 -39.01
CA LEU A 88 -2.99 18.83 -38.09
C LEU A 88 -4.23 19.67 -37.80
N LYS A 89 -5.39 19.09 -38.09
CA LYS A 89 -6.72 19.69 -37.87
C LYS A 89 -7.46 19.02 -36.72
N THR A 90 -7.11 17.78 -36.38
CA THR A 90 -7.79 16.99 -35.35
C THR A 90 -6.81 16.22 -34.46
N VAL A 91 -7.28 15.86 -33.27
CA VAL A 91 -6.53 14.96 -32.37
C VAL A 91 -6.40 13.56 -32.99
N ASP A 92 -7.38 13.10 -33.78
CA ASP A 92 -7.30 11.81 -34.46
C ASP A 92 -6.15 11.74 -35.47
N GLU A 93 -5.93 12.81 -36.23
CA GLU A 93 -4.79 12.91 -37.14
C GLU A 93 -3.44 12.88 -36.40
N LEU A 94 -3.36 13.53 -35.24
CA LEU A 94 -2.18 13.44 -34.37
C LEU A 94 -1.98 11.99 -33.90
N MET A 95 -3.04 11.32 -33.45
CA MET A 95 -2.97 9.94 -32.98
C MET A 95 -2.59 8.96 -34.09
N ASP A 96 -3.01 9.20 -35.33
CA ASP A 96 -2.61 8.40 -36.50
C ASP A 96 -1.13 8.52 -36.84
N LYS A 97 -0.51 9.68 -36.58
CA LYS A 97 0.94 9.89 -36.75
C LYS A 97 1.75 9.31 -35.58
N VAL A 98 1.21 9.32 -34.36
CA VAL A 98 1.94 8.96 -33.12
C VAL A 98 1.80 7.48 -32.77
N VAL A 99 0.61 6.90 -32.88
CA VAL A 99 0.33 5.53 -32.42
C VAL A 99 0.34 4.57 -33.61
N PRO A 100 1.24 3.56 -33.64
CA PRO A 100 1.25 2.58 -34.72
C PRO A 100 -0.10 1.86 -34.87
N LYS A 101 -0.62 1.83 -36.10
CA LYS A 101 -1.97 1.29 -36.39
C LYS A 101 -2.15 -0.16 -35.95
N ASN A 102 -1.10 -0.97 -36.03
CA ASN A 102 -1.15 -2.40 -35.67
C ASN A 102 -1.29 -2.67 -34.17
N ILE A 103 -1.12 -1.66 -33.31
CA ILE A 103 -1.37 -1.76 -31.87
C ILE A 103 -2.52 -0.87 -31.39
N ARG A 104 -3.15 -0.10 -32.30
CA ARG A 104 -4.30 0.74 -31.97
C ARG A 104 -5.51 -0.15 -31.75
N ARG A 105 -6.17 0.00 -30.60
CA ARG A 105 -7.38 -0.77 -30.29
C ARG A 105 -8.50 -0.41 -31.27
N GLU A 106 -9.31 -1.40 -31.62
CA GLU A 106 -10.61 -1.16 -32.26
C GLU A 106 -11.58 -0.50 -31.28
N SER A 107 -12.66 0.08 -31.81
CA SER A 107 -13.72 0.64 -30.97
C SER A 107 -14.33 -0.45 -30.10
N TRP A 108 -14.59 -0.15 -28.83
CA TRP A 108 -15.16 -1.08 -27.85
C TRP A 108 -16.41 -0.46 -27.21
N PRO A 109 -17.47 -1.23 -26.92
CA PRO A 109 -18.66 -0.69 -26.24
C PRO A 109 -18.31 -0.07 -24.88
N GLU A 110 -18.53 1.23 -24.75
CA GLU A 110 -18.31 1.96 -23.49
C GLU A 110 -19.64 2.12 -22.75
N ALA A 111 -19.58 2.09 -21.41
CA ALA A 111 -20.73 2.47 -20.60
C ALA A 111 -21.06 3.95 -20.82
N GLU A 112 -22.34 4.29 -20.72
CA GLU A 112 -22.76 5.68 -20.79
C GLU A 112 -22.10 6.49 -19.66
N ALA A 113 -21.53 7.64 -20.03
CA ALA A 113 -20.84 8.50 -19.08
C ALA A 113 -21.87 9.18 -18.16
N LEU A 114 -21.73 8.96 -16.86
CA LEU A 114 -22.51 9.67 -15.85
C LEU A 114 -21.99 11.10 -15.68
N THR A 115 -22.89 12.02 -15.32
CA THR A 115 -22.47 13.32 -14.81
C THR A 115 -21.84 13.19 -13.42
N GLU A 116 -21.15 14.24 -12.94
CA GLU A 116 -20.55 14.23 -11.60
C GLU A 116 -21.61 14.00 -10.50
N THR A 117 -22.77 14.63 -10.65
CA THR A 117 -23.89 14.50 -9.71
C THR A 117 -24.45 13.08 -9.70
N GLU A 118 -24.65 12.49 -10.88
CA GLU A 118 -25.15 11.13 -11.03
C GLU A 118 -24.17 10.10 -10.48
N ALA A 119 -22.87 10.28 -10.74
CA ALA A 119 -21.81 9.41 -10.22
C ALA A 119 -21.81 9.40 -8.68
N LEU A 120 -21.91 10.58 -8.04
CA LEU A 120 -21.98 10.69 -6.58
C LEU A 120 -23.26 10.05 -6.00
N SER A 121 -24.41 10.28 -6.64
CA SER A 121 -25.68 9.67 -6.24
C SER A 121 -25.63 8.14 -6.34
N ASN A 122 -25.09 7.63 -7.44
CA ASN A 122 -24.91 6.20 -7.67
C ASN A 122 -23.95 5.57 -6.65
N LEU A 123 -22.83 6.23 -6.36
CA LEU A 123 -21.87 5.75 -5.37
C LEU A 123 -22.50 5.70 -3.97
N ARG A 124 -23.26 6.73 -3.56
CA ARG A 124 -24.01 6.72 -2.29
C ARG A 124 -24.96 5.53 -2.21
N ARG A 125 -25.72 5.25 -3.27
CA ARG A 125 -26.63 4.08 -3.33
C ARG A 125 -25.89 2.75 -3.16
N LEU A 126 -24.69 2.62 -3.72
CA LEU A 126 -23.85 1.44 -3.53
C LEU A 126 -23.34 1.35 -2.09
N MET A 127 -22.84 2.46 -1.53
CA MET A 127 -22.33 2.53 -0.16
C MET A 127 -23.40 2.16 0.88
N MET A 128 -24.66 2.50 0.65
CA MET A 128 -25.78 2.15 1.56
C MET A 128 -26.03 0.63 1.68
N ARG A 129 -25.41 -0.20 0.83
CA ARG A 129 -25.47 -1.67 0.96
C ARG A 129 -24.50 -2.20 2.01
N ASN A 130 -23.49 -1.42 2.39
CA ASN A 130 -22.54 -1.81 3.42
C ASN A 130 -23.22 -1.78 4.79
N LYS A 131 -22.96 -2.80 5.61
CA LYS A 131 -23.48 -2.89 6.98
C LYS A 131 -22.38 -2.49 7.95
N LEU A 132 -22.46 -1.27 8.47
CA LEU A 132 -21.55 -0.81 9.51
C LEU A 132 -21.83 -1.57 10.82
N ARG A 133 -20.78 -2.15 11.41
CA ARG A 133 -20.81 -2.91 12.66
C ARG A 133 -19.67 -2.44 13.55
N LYS A 134 -19.83 -2.59 14.86
CA LYS A 134 -18.72 -2.51 15.80
C LYS A 134 -17.89 -3.77 15.64
N SER A 135 -16.70 -3.64 15.09
CA SER A 135 -15.84 -4.78 14.77
C SER A 135 -14.74 -4.93 15.81
N PHE A 136 -14.83 -5.97 16.64
CA PHE A 136 -13.80 -6.34 17.62
C PHE A 136 -12.96 -7.54 17.15
N ILE A 137 -12.81 -7.69 15.83
CA ILE A 137 -12.06 -8.80 15.21
C ILE A 137 -10.56 -8.70 15.56
N GLY A 138 -10.04 -7.47 15.68
CA GLY A 138 -8.61 -7.24 15.86
C GLY A 138 -7.83 -7.63 14.60
N GLN A 139 -6.83 -8.49 14.75
CA GLN A 139 -5.98 -8.95 13.63
C GLN A 139 -5.28 -7.80 12.87
N GLY A 140 -4.79 -6.79 13.61
CA GLY A 140 -4.03 -5.67 13.02
C GLY A 140 -4.88 -4.49 12.55
N TYR A 141 -6.20 -4.56 12.74
CA TYR A 141 -7.14 -3.48 12.42
C TYR A 141 -8.07 -3.22 13.59
N TYR A 142 -8.10 -1.97 14.06
CA TYR A 142 -8.82 -1.58 15.26
C TYR A 142 -9.54 -0.26 15.02
N ASP A 143 -10.80 -0.19 15.40
CA ASP A 143 -11.58 1.03 15.17
C ASP A 143 -10.99 2.22 15.96
N VAL A 144 -11.02 3.41 15.35
CA VAL A 144 -10.42 4.63 15.91
C VAL A 144 -11.28 5.84 15.63
N ILE A 145 -11.09 6.87 16.45
CA ILE A 145 -11.62 8.20 16.17
C ILE A 145 -10.57 8.92 15.30
N LEU A 146 -10.89 9.17 14.04
CA LEU A 146 -10.14 10.11 13.21
C LEU A 146 -10.45 11.53 13.71
N PRO A 147 -9.47 12.29 14.25
CA PRO A 147 -9.73 13.64 14.74
C PRO A 147 -10.28 14.53 13.61
N PRO A 148 -11.43 15.21 13.80
CA PRO A 148 -12.04 16.03 12.74
C PRO A 148 -11.12 17.12 12.18
N ALA A 149 -10.20 17.64 12.99
CA ALA A 149 -9.20 18.60 12.54
C ALA A 149 -8.22 18.00 11.53
N ILE A 150 -7.80 16.74 11.71
CA ILE A 150 -6.92 16.02 10.77
C ILE A 150 -7.72 15.63 9.53
N GLN A 151 -8.95 15.13 9.69
CA GLN A 151 -9.82 14.80 8.56
C GLN A 151 -9.98 16.01 7.63
N ARG A 152 -10.43 17.14 8.16
CA ARG A 152 -10.77 18.32 7.35
C ARG A 152 -9.53 19.01 6.78
N ASN A 153 -8.48 19.18 7.59
CA ASN A 153 -7.35 20.04 7.20
C ASN A 153 -6.19 19.29 6.54
N VAL A 154 -6.20 17.95 6.57
CA VAL A 154 -5.16 17.10 5.95
C VAL A 154 -5.77 16.15 4.92
N LEU A 155 -6.66 15.23 5.34
CA LEU A 155 -7.20 14.19 4.45
C LEU A 155 -8.07 14.77 3.32
N GLU A 156 -8.92 15.74 3.65
CA GLU A 156 -9.84 16.39 2.72
C GLU A 156 -9.25 17.69 2.12
N ASN A 157 -7.95 17.93 2.31
CA ASN A 157 -7.27 19.13 1.84
C ASN A 157 -6.34 18.83 0.63
N PRO A 158 -6.64 19.35 -0.58
CA PRO A 158 -5.81 19.11 -1.76
C PRO A 158 -4.38 19.62 -1.62
N GLY A 159 -4.11 20.60 -0.75
CA GLY A 159 -2.74 21.04 -0.45
C GLY A 159 -1.85 19.92 0.14
N TRP A 160 -2.46 18.90 0.75
CA TRP A 160 -1.75 17.75 1.34
C TRP A 160 -1.74 16.51 0.46
N TYR A 161 -2.82 16.22 -0.26
CA TYR A 161 -2.93 14.96 -1.03
C TYR A 161 -2.61 15.08 -2.53
N THR A 162 -2.51 16.30 -3.08
CA THR A 162 -2.14 16.47 -4.50
C THR A 162 -0.63 16.42 -4.78
N PRO A 163 0.27 16.91 -3.88
CA PRO A 163 1.70 16.79 -4.13
C PRO A 163 2.17 15.34 -4.08
N TYR A 164 3.15 15.01 -4.93
CA TYR A 164 3.75 13.69 -4.95
C TYR A 164 5.01 13.61 -4.06
N THR A 165 5.80 12.56 -4.25
CA THR A 165 7.09 12.32 -3.60
C THR A 165 7.92 13.61 -3.53
N PRO A 166 8.49 13.98 -2.36
CA PRO A 166 9.24 15.23 -2.16
C PRO A 166 10.65 15.19 -2.79
N TYR A 167 10.74 14.95 -4.11
CA TYR A 167 12.00 14.95 -4.85
C TYR A 167 12.69 16.32 -4.83
N GLN A 168 11.90 17.39 -4.93
CA GLN A 168 12.36 18.78 -4.80
C GLN A 168 12.17 19.21 -3.34
N ALA A 169 13.21 19.06 -2.53
CA ALA A 169 13.11 19.17 -1.07
C ALA A 169 12.76 20.61 -0.62
N GLU A 170 13.27 21.61 -1.33
CA GLU A 170 13.16 23.04 -1.04
C GLU A 170 11.70 23.52 -1.01
N ILE A 171 10.85 22.95 -1.88
CA ILE A 171 9.41 23.24 -1.96
C ILE A 171 8.55 22.15 -1.31
N SER A 172 9.17 21.33 -0.45
CA SER A 172 8.52 20.16 0.17
C SER A 172 8.74 20.05 1.68
N GLN A 173 9.32 21.07 2.31
CA GLN A 173 9.72 21.02 3.73
C GLN A 173 8.57 20.65 4.67
N GLY A 174 7.35 21.16 4.46
CA GLY A 174 6.21 20.87 5.36
C GLY A 174 5.87 19.38 5.47
N ARG A 175 5.77 18.66 4.35
CA ARG A 175 5.51 17.21 4.38
C ARG A 175 6.75 16.39 4.74
N LEU A 176 7.95 16.91 4.47
CA LEU A 176 9.19 16.28 4.95
C LEU A 176 9.26 16.34 6.48
N GLU A 177 8.86 17.46 7.09
CA GLU A 177 8.82 17.62 8.54
C GLU A 177 7.78 16.70 9.19
N SER A 178 6.58 16.64 8.64
CA SER A 178 5.55 15.69 9.13
C SER A 178 6.00 14.22 9.02
N LEU A 179 6.69 13.83 7.94
CA LEU A 179 7.28 12.49 7.82
C LEU A 179 8.47 12.26 8.78
N LEU A 180 9.24 13.30 9.10
CA LEU A 180 10.27 13.21 10.15
C LEU A 180 9.62 13.02 11.52
N ASN A 181 8.53 13.73 11.82
CA ASN A 181 7.76 13.54 13.05
C ASN A 181 7.19 12.12 13.14
N TYR A 182 6.69 11.56 12.03
CA TYR A 182 6.28 10.16 11.97
C TYR A 182 7.44 9.21 12.33
N GLN A 183 8.61 9.43 11.73
CA GLN A 183 9.81 8.63 12.04
C GLN A 183 10.18 8.74 13.52
N THR A 184 10.17 9.95 14.08
CA THR A 184 10.47 10.20 15.49
C THR A 184 9.47 9.48 16.41
N ALA A 185 8.17 9.61 16.15
CA ALA A 185 7.14 8.92 16.92
C ALA A 185 7.31 7.40 16.86
N VAL A 186 7.60 6.84 15.69
CA VAL A 186 7.89 5.41 15.55
C VAL A 186 9.13 5.01 16.33
N THR A 187 10.24 5.74 16.22
CA THR A 187 11.47 5.42 16.96
C THR A 187 11.28 5.48 18.48
N GLU A 188 10.60 6.52 18.97
CA GLU A 188 10.35 6.70 20.41
C GLU A 188 9.41 5.62 20.95
N LEU A 189 8.30 5.33 20.26
CA LEU A 189 7.35 4.31 20.68
C LEU A 189 7.97 2.91 20.61
N THR A 190 8.76 2.60 19.58
CA THR A 190 9.32 1.25 19.43
C THR A 190 10.63 1.02 20.18
N GLY A 191 11.22 2.08 20.76
CA GLY A 191 12.56 2.03 21.37
C GLY A 191 13.68 1.75 20.36
N MET A 192 13.47 2.11 19.09
CA MET A 192 14.41 1.84 17.99
C MET A 192 15.18 3.09 17.59
N GLU A 193 16.32 2.92 16.93
CA GLU A 193 17.24 4.03 16.62
C GLU A 193 16.90 4.75 15.29
N LEU A 194 16.28 4.04 14.35
CA LEU A 194 15.93 4.59 13.03
C LEU A 194 14.62 4.01 12.51
N ALA A 195 13.78 4.83 11.89
CA ALA A 195 12.56 4.41 11.21
C ALA A 195 12.49 4.97 9.79
N ASN A 196 11.73 4.30 8.92
CA ASN A 196 11.46 4.79 7.58
C ASN A 196 10.21 5.68 7.52
N ALA A 197 9.98 6.32 6.37
CA ALA A 197 8.83 7.17 6.09
C ALA A 197 7.63 6.37 5.54
N SER A 198 7.31 5.24 6.19
CA SER A 198 6.25 4.26 5.90
C SER A 198 6.53 3.17 4.85
N LEU A 199 5.82 2.05 5.02
CA LEU A 199 5.59 0.96 4.05
C LEU A 199 4.09 0.82 3.73
N LEU A 200 3.72 -0.21 2.96
CA LEU A 200 2.38 -0.39 2.40
C LEU A 200 1.34 -0.90 3.39
N ASP A 201 1.69 -1.94 4.15
CA ASP A 201 0.87 -2.59 5.18
C ASP A 201 1.77 -3.48 6.06
N GLU A 202 1.24 -4.01 7.17
CA GLU A 202 2.02 -4.84 8.10
C GLU A 202 2.54 -6.13 7.45
N ALA A 203 1.75 -6.75 6.59
CA ALA A 203 2.10 -8.03 5.98
C ALA A 203 3.32 -7.88 5.05
N THR A 204 3.33 -6.84 4.23
CA THR A 204 4.47 -6.48 3.38
C THR A 204 5.67 -6.03 4.21
N ALA A 205 5.47 -5.28 5.31
CA ALA A 205 6.53 -4.92 6.24
C ALA A 205 7.20 -6.16 6.89
N ALA A 206 6.42 -7.20 7.21
CA ALA A 206 6.93 -8.46 7.73
C ALA A 206 7.87 -9.16 6.71
N ALA A 207 7.46 -9.20 5.44
CA ALA A 207 8.29 -9.76 4.37
C ALA A 207 9.54 -8.92 4.07
N GLU A 208 9.47 -7.60 4.27
CA GLU A 208 10.65 -6.73 4.20
C GLU A 208 11.61 -6.96 5.38
N ALA A 209 11.12 -7.25 6.59
CA ALA A 209 11.98 -7.59 7.73
C ALA A 209 12.79 -8.87 7.46
N VAL A 210 12.13 -9.88 6.89
CA VAL A 210 12.80 -11.12 6.46
C VAL A 210 13.78 -10.85 5.31
N SER A 211 13.40 -10.04 4.31
CA SER A 211 14.28 -9.69 3.21
C SER A 211 15.53 -8.93 3.65
N ALA A 212 15.37 -7.97 4.58
CA ALA A 212 16.47 -7.23 5.19
C ALA A 212 17.39 -8.17 5.98
N SER A 213 16.82 -9.11 6.74
CA SER A 213 17.58 -10.12 7.48
C SER A 213 18.43 -11.00 6.55
N ILE A 214 17.85 -11.49 5.44
CA ILE A 214 18.59 -12.24 4.41
C ILE A 214 19.71 -11.38 3.82
N GLY A 215 19.45 -10.11 3.52
CA GLY A 215 20.44 -9.16 3.03
C GLY A 215 21.62 -8.96 4.00
N ILE A 216 21.34 -8.86 5.30
CA ILE A 216 22.37 -8.76 6.34
C ILE A 216 23.20 -10.03 6.40
N GLN A 217 22.58 -11.22 6.39
CA GLN A 217 23.31 -12.48 6.41
C GLN A 217 24.20 -12.64 5.17
N ALA A 218 23.70 -12.23 3.99
CA ALA A 218 24.49 -12.21 2.77
C ALA A 218 25.71 -11.26 2.88
N GLN A 219 25.53 -10.06 3.45
CA GLN A 219 26.64 -9.13 3.68
C GLN A 219 27.68 -9.69 4.66
N ARG A 220 27.23 -10.39 5.71
CA ARG A 220 28.08 -11.10 6.69
C ARG A 220 28.71 -12.37 6.14
N ARG A 221 28.47 -12.71 4.85
CA ARG A 221 28.93 -13.93 4.17
C ARG A 221 28.44 -15.23 4.82
N GLN A 222 27.31 -15.19 5.54
CA GLN A 222 26.70 -16.33 6.24
C GLN A 222 25.75 -17.12 5.32
N LYS A 223 26.31 -17.73 4.26
CA LYS A 223 25.51 -18.41 3.21
C LYS A 223 24.78 -19.67 3.70
N ASN A 224 25.20 -20.24 4.83
CA ASN A 224 24.59 -21.41 5.45
C ASN A 224 23.28 -21.08 6.19
N ARG A 225 22.99 -19.80 6.44
CA ARG A 225 21.77 -19.37 7.12
C ARG A 225 20.62 -19.26 6.15
N THR A 226 19.94 -20.39 5.93
CA THR A 226 18.89 -20.54 4.92
C THR A 226 17.48 -20.63 5.51
N LYS A 227 17.32 -20.64 6.83
CA LYS A 227 16.05 -20.86 7.52
C LYS A 227 15.55 -19.60 8.23
N ILE A 228 14.26 -19.33 8.14
CA ILE A 228 13.57 -18.25 8.86
C ILE A 228 12.51 -18.90 9.74
N PHE A 229 12.55 -18.65 11.04
CA PHE A 229 11.51 -19.10 11.94
C PHE A 229 10.46 -17.99 12.11
N VAL A 230 9.18 -18.34 11.98
CA VAL A 230 8.06 -17.42 12.19
C VAL A 230 7.15 -18.03 13.25
N ASP A 231 6.93 -17.32 14.34
CA ASP A 231 5.98 -17.76 15.36
C ASP A 231 4.56 -17.84 14.75
N ARG A 232 3.89 -18.99 14.89
CA ARG A 232 2.52 -19.22 14.42
C ARG A 232 1.48 -18.26 15.01
N ARG A 233 1.86 -17.52 16.06
CA ARG A 233 1.05 -16.51 16.75
C ARG A 233 1.16 -15.12 16.14
N CYS A 234 1.98 -14.91 15.12
CA CYS A 234 1.89 -13.72 14.26
C CYS A 234 0.55 -13.70 13.50
N PHE A 235 0.13 -12.54 13.01
CA PHE A 235 -1.08 -12.46 12.18
C PHE A 235 -0.96 -13.30 10.90
N ALA A 236 -2.07 -13.93 10.52
CA ALA A 236 -2.09 -14.87 9.39
C ALA A 236 -1.67 -14.21 8.06
N ALA A 237 -2.07 -12.96 7.84
CA ALA A 237 -1.68 -12.20 6.63
C ALA A 237 -0.17 -11.97 6.55
N SER A 238 0.49 -11.69 7.67
CA SER A 238 1.94 -11.51 7.76
C SER A 238 2.69 -12.82 7.49
N ILE A 239 2.22 -13.93 8.07
CA ILE A 239 2.77 -15.27 7.81
C ILE A 239 2.65 -15.63 6.32
N GLU A 240 1.47 -15.39 5.73
CA GLU A 240 1.22 -15.72 4.32
C GLU A 240 2.07 -14.86 3.38
N MET A 241 2.19 -13.55 3.65
CA MET A 241 3.03 -12.68 2.85
C MET A 241 4.52 -13.08 2.92
N ILE A 242 5.02 -13.49 4.09
CA ILE A 242 6.38 -14.03 4.22
C ILE A 242 6.53 -15.30 3.36
N ARG A 243 5.57 -16.23 3.41
CA ARG A 243 5.58 -17.45 2.58
C ARG A 243 5.60 -17.12 1.10
N SER A 244 4.64 -16.34 0.61
CA SER A 244 4.55 -16.02 -0.82
C SER A 244 5.73 -15.20 -1.34
N ARG A 245 6.25 -14.27 -0.53
CA ARG A 245 7.35 -13.39 -0.97
C ARG A 245 8.71 -14.06 -0.90
N ILE A 246 8.94 -14.95 0.06
CA ILE A 246 10.26 -15.50 0.39
C ILE A 246 10.32 -17.01 0.14
N GLY A 247 9.35 -17.76 0.67
CA GLY A 247 9.28 -19.22 0.54
C GLY A 247 9.05 -19.65 -0.90
N ASP A 248 7.98 -19.16 -1.53
CA ASP A 248 7.60 -19.55 -2.91
C ASP A 248 8.62 -19.07 -3.96
N THR A 249 9.44 -18.08 -3.61
CA THR A 249 10.56 -17.60 -4.45
C THR A 249 11.90 -18.26 -4.10
N ASN A 250 11.89 -19.28 -3.23
CA ASN A 250 13.05 -20.06 -2.77
C ASN A 250 14.21 -19.19 -2.26
N ARG A 251 13.91 -18.06 -1.61
CA ARG A 251 14.94 -17.17 -1.03
C ARG A 251 15.41 -17.66 0.34
N ALA A 252 14.54 -18.34 1.08
CA ALA A 252 14.84 -19.01 2.35
C ALA A 252 13.74 -20.04 2.67
N GLU A 253 14.06 -21.04 3.48
CA GLU A 253 13.11 -21.97 4.08
C GLU A 253 12.32 -21.25 5.19
N ILE A 254 10.99 -21.24 5.08
CA ILE A 254 10.11 -20.62 6.08
C ILE A 254 9.53 -21.71 6.99
N VAL A 255 9.89 -21.69 8.27
CA VAL A 255 9.37 -22.60 9.28
C VAL A 255 8.41 -21.84 10.19
N VAL A 256 7.13 -22.24 10.16
CA VAL A 256 6.09 -21.67 11.00
C VAL A 256 5.76 -22.65 12.12
N GLY A 257 5.99 -22.27 13.37
CA GLY A 257 5.84 -23.19 14.51
C GLY A 257 5.59 -22.48 15.84
N ASP A 258 5.45 -23.25 16.91
CA ASP A 258 5.48 -22.72 18.27
C ASP A 258 6.90 -22.33 18.68
N LEU A 259 7.07 -21.06 19.04
CA LEU A 259 8.37 -20.52 19.43
C LEU A 259 9.01 -21.28 20.61
N ALA A 260 8.22 -21.72 21.59
CA ALA A 260 8.77 -22.30 22.82
C ALA A 260 9.29 -23.73 22.63
N SER A 261 8.70 -24.50 21.71
CA SER A 261 9.07 -25.91 21.50
C SER A 261 9.83 -26.19 20.21
N GLU A 262 9.76 -25.29 19.20
CA GLU A 262 10.25 -25.59 17.85
C GLU A 262 11.33 -24.62 17.36
N CYS A 263 11.60 -23.53 18.09
CA CYS A 263 12.66 -22.59 17.74
C CYS A 263 13.90 -22.81 18.59
N ASP A 264 15.01 -23.18 17.95
CA ASP A 264 16.34 -23.19 18.55
C ASP A 264 17.16 -22.00 18.01
N PRO A 265 17.39 -20.94 18.81
CA PRO A 265 18.22 -19.80 18.40
C PRO A 265 19.69 -20.17 18.09
N ALA A 266 20.16 -21.35 18.52
CA ALA A 266 21.51 -21.84 18.23
C ALA A 266 21.60 -22.64 16.92
N ASP A 267 20.49 -22.89 16.22
CA ASP A 267 20.48 -23.57 14.91
C ASP A 267 21.39 -22.81 13.92
N PRO A 268 22.48 -23.42 13.42
CA PRO A 268 23.43 -22.75 12.54
C PRO A 268 22.82 -22.36 11.18
N LYS A 269 21.67 -22.91 10.80
CA LYS A 269 20.93 -22.54 9.58
C LYS A 269 19.96 -21.38 9.79
N LEU A 270 19.69 -20.98 11.05
CA LEU A 270 18.70 -19.94 11.34
C LEU A 270 19.26 -18.56 10.99
N ALA A 271 18.60 -17.86 10.08
CA ALA A 271 18.93 -16.50 9.66
C ALA A 271 18.21 -15.45 10.50
N ALA A 272 16.93 -15.67 10.78
CA ALA A 272 16.09 -14.74 11.52
C ALA A 272 14.93 -15.43 12.24
N ILE A 273 14.41 -14.75 13.26
CA ILE A 273 13.21 -15.11 14.00
C ILE A 273 12.22 -13.96 13.87
N VAL A 274 10.97 -14.27 13.52
CA VAL A 274 9.85 -13.32 13.45
C VAL A 274 8.83 -13.67 14.53
N VAL A 275 8.57 -12.72 15.42
CA VAL A 275 7.58 -12.83 16.50
C VAL A 275 6.64 -11.64 16.50
N GLN A 276 5.58 -11.71 17.30
CA GLN A 276 4.62 -10.62 17.44
C GLN A 276 4.24 -10.43 18.92
N THR A 277 4.19 -9.17 19.37
CA THR A 277 3.61 -8.83 20.67
C THR A 277 2.89 -7.46 20.66
N PRO A 278 1.62 -7.37 21.11
CA PRO A 278 0.73 -8.50 21.44
C PRO A 278 0.48 -9.41 20.23
N ASP A 279 0.40 -10.71 20.48
CA ASP A 279 0.21 -11.69 19.42
C ASP A 279 -1.24 -11.72 18.89
N ARG A 280 -1.52 -12.59 17.90
CA ARG A 280 -2.85 -12.70 17.28
C ARG A 280 -4.00 -13.06 18.23
N ASN A 281 -3.69 -13.55 19.43
CA ASN A 281 -4.65 -13.90 20.47
C ASN A 281 -4.66 -12.85 21.60
N GLY A 282 -3.88 -11.77 21.46
CA GLY A 282 -3.76 -10.70 22.45
C GLY A 282 -2.74 -10.96 23.55
N ALA A 283 -1.95 -12.04 23.48
CA ALA A 283 -0.96 -12.33 24.52
C ALA A 283 0.25 -11.40 24.40
N ILE A 284 0.61 -10.77 25.53
CA ILE A 284 1.82 -9.95 25.68
C ILE A 284 2.95 -10.87 26.15
N ARG A 285 4.13 -10.77 25.51
CA ARG A 285 5.31 -11.56 25.88
C ARG A 285 6.54 -10.69 25.83
N ASP A 286 7.42 -10.83 26.81
CA ASP A 286 8.77 -10.26 26.75
C ASP A 286 9.68 -11.26 26.04
N PHE A 287 10.32 -10.82 24.96
CA PHE A 287 11.24 -11.63 24.15
C PHE A 287 12.71 -11.32 24.42
N SER A 288 13.04 -10.60 25.51
CA SER A 288 14.42 -10.17 25.81
C SER A 288 15.41 -11.33 25.87
N GLU A 289 15.05 -12.44 26.55
CA GLU A 289 15.91 -13.62 26.64
C GLU A 289 16.12 -14.29 25.28
N LEU A 290 15.04 -14.39 24.48
CA LEU A 290 15.09 -14.93 23.12
C LEU A 290 15.99 -14.09 22.23
N PHE A 291 15.83 -12.77 22.25
CA PHE A 291 16.60 -11.85 21.42
C PHE A 291 18.07 -11.79 21.85
N ALA A 292 18.37 -11.89 23.15
CA ALA A 292 19.73 -12.04 23.64
C ALA A 292 20.38 -13.35 23.16
N ALA A 293 19.65 -14.47 23.21
CA ALA A 293 20.12 -15.76 22.70
C ALA A 293 20.33 -15.76 21.18
N ALA A 294 19.40 -15.15 20.43
CA ALA A 294 19.50 -14.97 18.98
C ALA A 294 20.72 -14.13 18.60
N ALA A 295 20.92 -12.99 19.28
CA ALA A 295 22.05 -12.10 19.07
C ALA A 295 23.39 -12.78 19.31
N LYS A 296 23.53 -13.57 20.39
CA LYS A 296 24.74 -14.37 20.68
C LYS A 296 25.08 -15.34 19.55
N ASN A 297 24.06 -15.86 18.86
CA ASN A 297 24.19 -16.78 17.73
C ASN A 297 24.13 -16.09 16.37
N GLY A 298 24.17 -14.74 16.29
CA GLY A 298 24.14 -13.99 15.03
C GLY A 298 22.83 -14.09 14.23
N VAL A 299 21.74 -14.52 14.87
CA VAL A 299 20.39 -14.59 14.30
C VAL A 299 19.73 -13.22 14.42
N ILE A 300 19.03 -12.78 13.37
CA ILE A 300 18.34 -11.48 13.36
C ILE A 300 16.96 -11.60 14.02
N SER A 301 16.64 -10.70 14.94
CA SER A 301 15.34 -10.69 15.63
C SER A 301 14.39 -9.64 15.05
N CYS A 302 13.24 -10.08 14.55
CA CYS A 302 12.19 -9.22 13.98
C CYS A 302 10.92 -9.31 14.85
N CYS A 303 10.37 -8.18 15.24
CA CYS A 303 9.16 -8.13 16.07
C CYS A 303 8.06 -7.29 15.42
N ALA A 304 6.92 -7.91 15.14
CA ALA A 304 5.68 -7.21 14.86
C ALA A 304 5.09 -6.66 16.17
N THR A 305 4.63 -5.42 16.18
CA THR A 305 3.97 -4.82 17.35
C THR A 305 2.91 -3.79 16.94
N GLU A 306 2.23 -3.24 17.93
CA GLU A 306 1.20 -2.23 17.76
C GLU A 306 1.61 -0.97 18.54
N LEU A 307 1.69 0.17 17.85
CA LEU A 307 2.28 1.41 18.39
C LEU A 307 1.58 1.91 19.65
N LEU A 308 0.24 1.81 19.75
CA LEU A 308 -0.45 2.28 20.95
C LEU A 308 -0.08 1.42 22.17
N THR A 309 0.10 0.10 22.00
CA THR A 309 0.53 -0.74 23.14
C THR A 309 1.91 -0.37 23.68
N CYS A 310 2.80 0.13 22.81
CA CYS A 310 4.14 0.57 23.19
C CYS A 310 4.15 1.85 24.06
N THR A 311 3.03 2.56 24.19
CA THR A 311 2.90 3.68 25.15
C THR A 311 2.86 3.22 26.61
N THR A 312 2.63 1.92 26.84
CA THR A 312 2.42 1.35 28.18
C THR A 312 3.29 0.12 28.45
N LEU A 313 3.58 -0.67 27.43
CA LEU A 313 4.37 -1.88 27.54
C LEU A 313 5.83 -1.59 27.15
N LYS A 314 6.76 -2.36 27.73
CA LYS A 314 8.16 -2.38 27.29
C LYS A 314 8.21 -2.62 25.77
N PRO A 315 8.75 -1.70 24.96
CA PRO A 315 8.72 -1.82 23.52
C PRO A 315 9.77 -2.81 23.00
N PRO A 316 9.59 -3.38 21.80
CA PRO A 316 10.50 -4.42 21.29
C PRO A 316 11.96 -3.98 21.12
N GLY A 317 12.23 -2.70 20.91
CA GLY A 317 13.60 -2.17 20.85
C GLY A 317 14.35 -2.34 22.17
N GLU A 318 13.68 -2.10 23.31
CA GLU A 318 14.24 -2.37 24.64
C GLU A 318 14.39 -3.87 24.96
N MET A 319 13.64 -4.72 24.26
CA MET A 319 13.85 -6.18 24.32
C MET A 319 15.07 -6.62 23.50
N GLY A 320 15.65 -5.74 22.67
CA GLY A 320 16.82 -6.03 21.84
C GLY A 320 16.52 -6.44 20.40
N ALA A 321 15.30 -6.23 19.91
CA ALA A 321 14.93 -6.51 18.52
C ALA A 321 15.86 -5.78 17.51
N ASP A 322 16.16 -6.42 16.38
CA ASP A 322 16.90 -5.78 15.28
C ASP A 322 15.99 -4.98 14.35
N PHE A 323 14.77 -5.49 14.14
CA PHE A 323 13.71 -4.86 13.35
C PHE A 323 12.39 -4.88 14.11
N VAL A 324 11.69 -3.76 14.07
CA VAL A 324 10.34 -3.63 14.62
C VAL A 324 9.42 -3.07 13.55
N PHE A 325 8.27 -3.70 13.34
CA PHE A 325 7.34 -3.33 12.29
C PHE A 325 5.89 -3.53 12.74
N GLY A 326 4.94 -3.01 11.97
CA GLY A 326 3.53 -3.14 12.28
C GLY A 326 2.66 -2.18 11.49
N ASN A 327 1.36 -2.19 11.80
CA ASN A 327 0.40 -1.26 11.23
C ASN A 327 0.30 0.04 12.06
N GLY A 328 0.52 1.20 11.44
CA GLY A 328 0.32 2.52 12.05
C GLY A 328 -1.13 3.01 12.06
N GLN A 329 -2.09 2.20 11.60
CA GLN A 329 -3.52 2.55 11.48
C GLN A 329 -4.12 3.14 12.77
N ARG A 330 -3.72 2.62 13.93
CA ARG A 330 -4.30 3.04 15.22
C ARG A 330 -3.94 4.47 15.64
N LEU A 331 -3.00 5.10 14.95
CA LEU A 331 -2.72 6.52 15.09
C LEU A 331 -3.73 7.35 14.25
N GLY A 332 -5.01 7.20 14.56
CA GLY A 332 -6.08 8.05 14.04
C GLY A 332 -6.54 7.80 12.61
N ILE A 333 -6.21 6.67 11.98
CA ILE A 333 -6.56 6.40 10.57
C ILE A 333 -7.75 5.44 10.48
N PRO A 334 -8.83 5.75 9.75
CA PRO A 334 -10.01 4.87 9.67
C PRO A 334 -9.68 3.47 9.13
N LEU A 335 -10.49 2.47 9.51
CA LEU A 335 -10.32 1.07 9.07
C LEU A 335 -10.22 0.89 7.54
N GLY A 336 -10.92 1.71 6.76
CA GLY A 336 -10.80 1.73 5.29
C GLY A 336 -11.13 0.42 4.57
N PHE A 337 -11.78 -0.53 5.25
CA PHE A 337 -11.98 -1.91 4.76
C PHE A 337 -10.67 -2.56 4.24
N GLY A 338 -9.56 -2.29 4.94
CA GLY A 338 -8.23 -2.83 4.67
C GLY A 338 -7.14 -1.77 4.43
N GLY A 339 -7.51 -0.52 4.14
CA GLY A 339 -6.52 0.55 3.96
C GLY A 339 -7.06 1.79 3.24
N PRO A 340 -6.18 2.74 2.89
CA PRO A 340 -4.72 2.69 3.08
C PRO A 340 -4.28 3.00 4.52
N HIS A 341 -3.21 2.34 4.99
CA HIS A 341 -2.59 2.58 6.30
C HIS A 341 -1.06 2.61 6.18
N PRO A 342 -0.34 3.44 6.95
CA PRO A 342 1.11 3.48 6.90
C PRO A 342 1.64 2.36 7.80
N ALA A 343 2.25 1.34 7.20
CA ALA A 343 3.04 0.44 8.01
C ALA A 343 4.31 1.15 8.48
N PHE A 344 4.67 0.97 9.75
CA PHE A 344 5.94 1.44 10.27
C PHE A 344 6.99 0.35 10.16
N PHE A 345 8.24 0.76 10.00
CA PHE A 345 9.38 -0.15 9.96
C PHE A 345 10.59 0.57 10.55
N ALA A 346 11.10 0.03 11.65
CA ALA A 346 12.20 0.58 12.41
C ALA A 346 13.30 -0.46 12.63
N CYS A 347 14.55 0.00 12.77
CA CYS A 347 15.71 -0.85 12.96
C CYS A 347 16.78 -0.19 13.84
N LYS A 348 17.77 -0.98 14.26
CA LYS A 348 19.03 -0.45 14.80
C LYS A 348 19.80 0.30 13.70
N GLU A 349 20.52 1.35 14.04
CA GLU A 349 21.31 2.19 13.15
C GLU A 349 22.35 1.37 12.36
N ALA A 350 22.89 0.31 12.97
CA ALA A 350 23.79 -0.65 12.31
C ALA A 350 23.18 -1.28 11.04
N HIS A 351 21.85 -1.38 10.96
CA HIS A 351 21.10 -2.00 9.86
C HIS A 351 20.56 -0.99 8.84
N LYS A 352 20.84 0.32 8.98
CA LYS A 352 20.26 1.39 8.13
C LYS A 352 20.42 1.21 6.62
N ARG A 353 21.45 0.46 6.18
CA ARG A 353 21.70 0.18 4.76
C ARG A 353 20.72 -0.83 4.16
N PHE A 354 19.97 -1.55 4.99
CA PHE A 354 18.96 -2.53 4.59
C PHE A 354 17.53 -2.03 4.82
N LEU A 355 17.35 -0.85 5.42
CA LEU A 355 16.03 -0.29 5.64
C LEU A 355 15.30 -0.12 4.28
N PRO A 356 14.08 -0.64 4.13
CA PRO A 356 13.28 -0.48 2.92
C PRO A 356 12.65 0.91 2.85
N GLY A 357 12.38 1.40 1.63
CA GLY A 357 11.67 2.64 1.42
C GLY A 357 12.46 3.91 1.79
N ARG A 358 11.72 5.01 1.89
CA ARG A 358 12.24 6.37 2.06
C ARG A 358 12.62 6.64 3.50
N ILE A 359 13.62 7.48 3.72
CA ILE A 359 14.00 7.99 5.03
C ILE A 359 14.15 9.50 4.90
N ILE A 360 13.53 10.26 5.78
CA ILE A 360 13.76 11.69 5.91
C ILE A 360 14.92 11.91 6.87
N GLY A 361 15.89 12.72 6.42
CA GLY A 361 17.04 13.10 7.22
C GLY A 361 17.16 14.61 7.32
N VAL A 362 17.76 15.04 8.44
CA VAL A 362 18.17 16.43 8.66
C VAL A 362 19.48 16.69 7.91
N SER A 363 19.57 17.85 7.28
CA SER A 363 20.72 18.34 6.54
C SER A 363 20.81 19.87 6.68
N ILE A 364 21.64 20.50 5.85
CA ILE A 364 21.81 21.95 5.79
C ILE A 364 21.58 22.46 4.36
N ASP A 365 21.02 23.66 4.23
CA ASP A 365 20.91 24.34 2.94
C ASP A 365 22.19 25.12 2.57
N SER A 366 22.18 25.81 1.43
CA SER A 366 23.30 26.62 0.94
C SER A 366 23.65 27.82 1.83
N LYS A 367 22.80 28.17 2.80
CA LYS A 367 23.02 29.24 3.78
C LYS A 367 23.36 28.67 5.17
N GLY A 368 23.62 27.37 5.28
CA GLY A 368 23.93 26.70 6.55
C GLY A 368 22.73 26.51 7.49
N ARG A 369 21.50 26.73 7.02
CA ARG A 369 20.28 26.56 7.84
C ARG A 369 19.85 25.10 7.83
N ARG A 370 19.28 24.64 8.95
CA ARG A 370 18.70 23.29 9.05
C ARG A 370 17.61 23.10 7.99
N ALA A 371 17.72 22.03 7.19
CA ALA A 371 16.77 21.67 6.15
C ALA A 371 16.56 20.15 6.09
N LEU A 372 15.42 19.70 5.59
CA LEU A 372 15.06 18.28 5.50
C LEU A 372 15.18 17.79 4.06
N ARG A 373 15.53 16.51 3.88
CA ARG A 373 15.55 15.85 2.57
C ARG A 373 15.38 14.35 2.70
N MET A 374 15.13 13.67 1.58
CA MET A 374 15.28 12.22 1.52
C MET A 374 16.76 11.83 1.65
N ALA A 375 17.05 10.93 2.57
CA ALA A 375 18.38 10.46 2.93
C ALA A 375 18.64 9.03 2.43
N LEU A 376 19.92 8.71 2.18
CA LEU A 376 20.38 7.37 1.78
C LEU A 376 19.61 6.80 0.56
N GLN A 377 19.29 7.65 -0.43
CA GLN A 377 18.46 7.27 -1.58
C GLN A 377 19.10 6.20 -2.49
N THR A 378 20.41 5.95 -2.35
CA THR A 378 21.11 4.86 -3.07
C THR A 378 20.63 3.47 -2.69
N ARG A 379 19.79 3.33 -1.64
CA ARG A 379 19.09 2.08 -1.32
C ARG A 379 17.90 1.80 -2.23
N GLU A 380 17.31 2.84 -2.83
CA GLU A 380 16.01 2.78 -3.48
C GLU A 380 16.09 2.35 -4.96
N GLN A 381 14.96 1.84 -5.48
CA GLN A 381 14.84 1.29 -6.82
C GLN A 381 15.25 2.24 -7.97
N HIS A 382 15.04 3.56 -7.80
CA HIS A 382 15.34 4.53 -8.85
C HIS A 382 16.85 4.73 -9.07
N ILE A 383 17.69 4.33 -8.10
CA ILE A 383 19.15 4.34 -8.21
C ILE A 383 19.68 2.92 -8.40
N LYS A 384 19.34 2.00 -7.49
CA LYS A 384 19.93 0.66 -7.46
C LYS A 384 19.18 -0.40 -8.28
N ARG A 385 17.98 -0.10 -8.77
CA ARG A 385 17.16 -1.01 -9.59
C ARG A 385 17.01 -2.39 -8.94
N ALA A 386 17.42 -3.45 -9.61
CA ALA A 386 17.35 -4.83 -9.11
C ALA A 386 18.18 -5.07 -7.82
N ASN A 387 19.19 -4.23 -7.55
CA ASN A 387 20.03 -4.33 -6.35
C ASN A 387 19.54 -3.46 -5.19
N ALA A 388 18.37 -2.83 -5.32
CA ALA A 388 17.78 -2.02 -4.26
C ALA A 388 17.38 -2.88 -3.06
N THR A 389 17.17 -2.25 -1.90
CA THR A 389 16.74 -2.96 -0.70
C THR A 389 15.30 -3.49 -0.83
N SER A 390 14.47 -2.81 -1.63
CA SER A 390 13.09 -3.16 -1.93
C SER A 390 12.67 -2.57 -3.28
N ASN A 391 11.59 -3.11 -3.86
CA ASN A 391 10.95 -2.57 -5.07
C ASN A 391 9.93 -1.45 -4.76
N ILE A 392 9.71 -1.10 -3.49
CA ILE A 392 8.77 -0.04 -3.11
C ILE A 392 9.13 1.32 -3.74
N CYS A 393 8.11 2.05 -4.18
CA CYS A 393 8.26 3.39 -4.76
C CYS A 393 7.22 4.36 -4.18
N THR A 394 5.95 4.17 -4.56
CA THR A 394 4.82 4.75 -3.84
C THR A 394 4.66 4.00 -2.53
N ALA A 395 4.58 4.74 -1.43
CA ALA A 395 4.29 4.21 -0.10
C ALA A 395 3.02 4.91 0.44
N GLN A 396 2.91 5.09 1.76
CA GLN A 396 1.69 5.59 2.41
C GLN A 396 1.91 6.96 3.07
N ALA A 397 2.61 7.86 2.38
CA ALA A 397 3.10 9.12 2.94
C ALA A 397 2.00 10.03 3.51
N LEU A 398 0.86 10.18 2.83
CA LEU A 398 -0.26 10.99 3.34
C LEU A 398 -0.79 10.44 4.67
N LEU A 399 -0.87 9.12 4.77
CA LEU A 399 -1.38 8.42 5.94
C LEU A 399 -0.35 8.47 7.08
N ALA A 400 0.94 8.38 6.77
CA ALA A 400 2.02 8.59 7.74
C ALA A 400 2.00 10.03 8.30
N ASN A 401 1.73 11.04 7.47
CA ASN A 401 1.54 12.40 7.93
C ASN A 401 0.32 12.53 8.87
N MET A 402 -0.80 11.89 8.52
CA MET A 402 -1.97 11.85 9.41
C MET A 402 -1.65 11.20 10.76
N ALA A 403 -0.92 10.08 10.75
CA ALA A 403 -0.46 9.41 11.97
C ALA A 403 0.51 10.25 12.80
N ALA A 404 1.30 11.12 12.17
CA ALA A 404 2.18 12.05 12.88
C ALA A 404 1.45 13.25 13.50
N PHE A 405 0.27 13.61 12.97
CA PHE A 405 -0.57 14.66 13.54
C PHE A 405 -1.49 14.17 14.66
N TYR A 406 -1.80 12.88 14.67
CA TYR A 406 -2.51 12.21 15.76
C TYR A 406 -1.60 12.08 16.97
#